data_AF-A0A4U1BWH8-F1
#
_entry.id   AF-A0A4U1BWH8-F1
#
_cell.length_a   1.000
_cell.length_b   1.000
_cell.length_c   1.000
_cell.angle_alpha   90.00
_cell.angle_beta   90.00
_cell.angle_gamma   90.00
#
_symmetry.space_group_name_H-M   'P 1'
#
loop_
_entity.id
_entity.type
_entity.pdbx_description
1 polymer ?
#
loop_
_entity_poly.entity_id
_entity_poly.type
_entity_poly.pdbx_seq_one_letter_code
_entity_poly.pdbx_strand_id
1 'polypeptide(L)'
;MINGITEVVHVPDLGKTPASVNRKTGVMYISLKHTKKMPFEHILFMMLHENAHVVLQTTDEVLADEKAFKDYADLGYSLNASIKALTQVLNEKNKDHAWRMYLQLERAKAYDLKKNGNTKFLTNENRSNYNLTR
;
A
#
# COMPACT_ATOMS: atom_id res chain seq x y z
N MET A 1 16.18 -17.87 -6.13
CA MET A 1 14.86 -17.23 -6.14
C MET A 1 15.07 -15.73 -6.11
N ILE A 2 14.26 -14.95 -6.84
CA ILE A 2 14.35 -13.49 -6.84
C ILE A 2 13.62 -12.97 -5.60
N ASN A 3 14.27 -12.13 -4.80
CA ASN A 3 13.77 -11.68 -3.50
C ASN A 3 13.24 -10.23 -3.53
N GLY A 4 12.86 -9.72 -4.70
CA GLY A 4 12.33 -8.35 -4.86
C GLY A 4 12.60 -7.77 -6.25
N ILE A 5 12.52 -6.45 -6.34
CA ILE A 5 12.79 -5.71 -7.58
C ILE A 5 14.27 -5.83 -7.97
N THR A 6 14.51 -6.19 -9.24
CA THR A 6 15.86 -6.34 -9.81
C THR A 6 16.25 -5.16 -10.70
N GLU A 7 15.25 -4.54 -11.33
CA GLU A 7 15.43 -3.42 -12.25
C GLU A 7 14.18 -2.53 -12.23
N VAL A 8 14.37 -1.22 -12.38
CA VAL A 8 13.28 -0.25 -12.56
C VAL A 8 13.44 0.44 -13.91
N VAL A 9 12.48 0.19 -14.80
CA VAL A 9 12.44 0.75 -16.14
C VAL A 9 11.36 1.83 -16.22
N HIS A 10 11.76 3.05 -16.58
CA HIS A 10 10.82 4.14 -16.81
C HIS A 10 10.35 4.10 -18.26
N VAL A 11 9.04 3.99 -18.46
CA VAL A 11 8.42 3.96 -19.80
C VAL A 11 7.50 5.17 -19.97
N PRO A 12 7.28 5.65 -21.21
CA PRO A 12 6.41 6.81 -21.43
C PRO A 12 4.99 6.62 -20.89
N ASP A 13 4.37 5.46 -21.17
CA ASP A 13 2.99 5.15 -20.76
C ASP A 13 2.82 3.63 -20.55
N LEU A 14 2.01 3.24 -19.57
CA LEU A 14 1.54 1.86 -19.31
C LEU A 14 0.02 1.72 -19.53
N GLY A 15 -0.64 2.76 -20.04
CA GLY A 15 -2.06 2.76 -20.35
C GLY A 15 -2.93 3.02 -19.14
N LYS A 16 -3.25 1.98 -18.36
CA LYS A 16 -4.25 2.03 -17.28
C LYS A 16 -3.66 2.08 -15.87
N THR A 17 -2.38 1.77 -15.72
CA THR A 17 -1.73 1.65 -14.41
C THR A 17 -0.49 2.55 -14.34
N PRO A 18 -0.15 3.13 -13.18
CA PRO A 18 1.06 3.91 -13.03
C PRO A 18 2.33 3.05 -12.92
N ALA A 19 2.22 1.79 -12.53
CA ALA A 19 3.32 0.83 -12.50
C ALA A 19 2.84 -0.61 -12.78
N SER A 20 3.78 -1.48 -13.12
CA SER A 20 3.57 -2.92 -13.19
C SER A 20 4.88 -3.65 -12.97
N VAL A 21 4.81 -4.93 -12.58
CA VAL A 21 6.01 -5.75 -12.38
C VAL A 21 5.92 -7.12 -13.04
N ASN A 22 7.04 -7.56 -13.62
CA ASN A 22 7.21 -8.96 -13.98
C ASN A 22 7.67 -9.75 -12.74
N ARG A 23 6.73 -10.45 -12.10
CA ARG A 23 6.99 -11.22 -10.87
C ARG A 23 8.04 -12.33 -10.99
N LYS A 24 8.29 -12.83 -12.21
CA LYS A 24 9.31 -13.87 -12.46
C LYS A 24 10.72 -13.29 -12.53
N THR A 25 10.87 -12.06 -13.04
CA THR A 25 12.19 -11.44 -13.27
C THR A 25 12.50 -10.31 -12.29
N GLY A 26 11.51 -9.77 -11.59
CA GLY A 26 11.64 -8.62 -10.70
C GLY A 26 11.74 -7.27 -11.42
N VAL A 27 11.54 -7.23 -12.75
CA VAL A 27 11.60 -5.97 -13.52
C VAL A 27 10.31 -5.19 -13.31
N MET A 28 10.43 -3.99 -12.72
CA MET A 28 9.35 -3.04 -12.55
C MET A 28 9.34 -2.03 -13.69
N TYR A 29 8.16 -1.74 -14.21
CA TYR A 29 7.92 -0.67 -15.16
C TYR A 29 7.16 0.46 -14.48
N ILE A 30 7.63 1.69 -14.65
CA ILE A 30 6.99 2.90 -14.11
C ILE A 30 6.58 3.81 -15.26
N SER A 31 5.32 4.23 -15.27
CA SER A 31 4.78 5.11 -16.30
C SER A 31 5.04 6.59 -15.98
N LEU A 32 5.91 7.23 -16.78
CA LEU A 32 6.22 8.65 -16.65
C LEU A 32 4.98 9.54 -16.81
N LYS A 33 4.06 9.20 -17.72
CA LYS A 33 2.80 9.93 -17.92
C LYS A 33 1.98 10.03 -16.63
N HIS A 34 1.88 8.93 -15.87
CA HIS A 34 1.10 8.87 -14.65
C HIS A 34 1.85 9.48 -13.47
N THR A 35 3.15 9.18 -13.32
CA THR A 35 3.91 9.53 -12.12
C THR A 35 4.48 10.95 -12.14
N LYS A 36 4.52 11.64 -13.29
CA LYS A 36 5.12 12.99 -13.43
C LYS A 36 4.63 14.02 -12.41
N LYS A 37 3.38 13.90 -11.93
CA LYS A 37 2.78 14.82 -10.95
C LYS A 37 2.46 14.16 -9.61
N MET A 38 2.86 12.89 -9.42
CA MET A 38 2.60 12.20 -8.16
C MET A 38 3.60 12.67 -7.09
N PRO A 39 3.14 12.87 -5.84
CA PRO A 39 4.04 13.04 -4.71
C PRO A 39 5.00 11.85 -4.57
N PHE A 40 6.22 12.10 -4.08
CA PHE A 40 7.23 11.07 -3.88
C PHE A 40 6.69 9.93 -3.01
N GLU A 41 5.96 10.26 -1.94
CA GLU A 41 5.35 9.31 -1.02
C GLU A 41 4.40 8.33 -1.72
N HIS A 42 3.67 8.80 -2.73
CA HIS A 42 2.72 7.98 -3.48
C HIS A 42 3.46 7.06 -4.45
N ILE A 43 4.51 7.58 -5.10
CA ILE A 43 5.40 6.77 -5.95
C ILE A 43 6.08 5.68 -5.13
N LEU A 44 6.59 6.01 -3.94
CA LEU A 44 7.21 5.05 -3.04
C LEU A 44 6.22 3.94 -2.63
N PHE A 45 5.01 4.31 -2.21
CA PHE A 45 3.99 3.32 -1.84
C PHE A 45 3.64 2.39 -3.01
N MET A 46 3.46 2.95 -4.21
CA MET A 46 3.24 2.19 -5.44
C MET A 46 4.40 1.23 -5.72
N MET A 47 5.66 1.67 -5.59
CA MET A 47 6.83 0.81 -5.79
C MET A 47 6.90 -0.33 -4.77
N LEU A 48 6.52 -0.07 -3.51
CA LEU A 48 6.45 -1.09 -2.47
C LEU A 48 5.34 -2.10 -2.75
N HIS A 49 4.20 -1.66 -3.30
CA HIS A 49 3.11 -2.52 -3.76
C HIS A 49 3.58 -3.47 -4.87
N GLU A 50 4.24 -2.95 -5.91
CA GLU A 50 4.82 -3.78 -6.96
C GLU A 50 5.91 -4.73 -6.41
N ASN A 51 6.75 -4.28 -5.49
CA ASN A 51 7.73 -5.15 -4.84
C ASN A 51 7.06 -6.28 -4.03
N ALA A 52 5.94 -6.02 -3.36
CA ALA A 52 5.19 -7.03 -2.63
C ALA A 52 4.69 -8.16 -3.55
N HIS A 53 4.24 -7.84 -4.76
CA HIS A 53 3.88 -8.86 -5.76
C HIS A 53 5.03 -9.80 -6.11
N VAL A 54 6.27 -9.30 -6.13
CA VAL A 54 7.47 -10.12 -6.39
C VAL A 54 7.87 -10.92 -5.15
N VAL A 55 7.99 -10.26 -4.00
CA VAL A 55 8.45 -10.91 -2.76
C VAL A 55 7.49 -12.02 -2.33
N LEU A 56 6.19 -11.79 -2.43
CA LEU A 56 5.16 -12.76 -2.04
C LEU A 56 4.77 -13.72 -3.17
N GLN A 57 5.27 -13.50 -4.39
CA GLN A 57 4.88 -14.25 -5.60
C GLN A 57 3.34 -14.33 -5.77
N THR A 58 2.64 -13.22 -5.53
CA THR A 58 1.16 -13.18 -5.45
C THR A 58 0.54 -12.30 -6.52
N THR A 59 -0.69 -12.60 -6.95
CA THR A 59 -1.59 -11.67 -7.67
C THR A 59 -2.63 -11.05 -6.75
N ASP A 60 -2.62 -11.42 -5.47
CA ASP A 60 -3.57 -10.91 -4.49
C ASP A 60 -3.20 -9.46 -4.13
N GLU A 61 -3.98 -8.54 -4.69
CA GLU A 61 -3.88 -7.10 -4.46
C GLU A 61 -4.01 -6.74 -2.97
N VAL A 62 -4.83 -7.46 -2.20
CA VAL A 62 -5.02 -7.20 -0.76
C VAL A 62 -3.76 -7.56 0.01
N LEU A 63 -3.15 -8.70 -0.29
CA LEU A 63 -1.87 -9.11 0.32
C LEU A 63 -0.72 -8.17 -0.09
N ALA A 64 -0.69 -7.73 -1.35
CA ALA A 64 0.30 -6.77 -1.82
C ALA A 64 0.15 -5.42 -1.10
N ASP A 65 -1.08 -4.89 -0.99
CA ASP A 65 -1.36 -3.67 -0.24
C ASP A 65 -0.95 -3.78 1.24
N GLU A 66 -1.20 -4.93 1.88
CA GLU A 66 -0.84 -5.17 3.28
C GLU A 66 0.68 -5.13 3.50
N LYS A 67 1.44 -5.85 2.67
CA LYS A 67 2.89 -5.87 2.77
C LYS A 67 3.49 -4.50 2.45
N ALA A 68 2.99 -3.83 1.42
CA ALA A 68 3.43 -2.49 1.06
C ALA A 68 3.16 -1.49 2.19
N PHE A 69 1.97 -1.55 2.80
CA PHE A 69 1.64 -0.74 3.97
C PHE A 69 2.62 -0.99 5.12
N LYS A 70 2.87 -2.25 5.45
CA LYS A 70 3.78 -2.60 6.54
C LYS A 70 5.19 -2.06 6.28
N ASP A 71 5.74 -2.30 5.08
CA ASP A 71 7.07 -1.80 4.71
C ASP A 71 7.13 -0.27 4.77
N TYR A 72 6.11 0.40 4.22
CA TYR A 72 6.02 1.86 4.20
C TYR A 72 5.95 2.46 5.62
N ALA A 73 5.17 1.83 6.51
CA ALA A 73 5.02 2.25 7.90
C ALA A 73 6.27 1.93 8.76
N ASP A 74 6.98 0.84 8.47
CA ASP A 74 8.22 0.47 9.14
C ASP A 74 9.38 1.39 8.74
N LEU A 75 9.35 1.93 7.52
CA LEU A 75 10.26 3.01 7.07
C LEU A 75 9.96 4.37 7.73
N GLY A 76 8.89 4.48 8.52
CA GLY A 76 8.54 5.69 9.27
C GLY A 76 7.76 6.74 8.48
N TYR A 77 7.25 6.40 7.30
CA TYR A 77 6.43 7.32 6.52
C TYR A 77 4.99 7.46 7.06
N SER A 78 4.31 8.52 6.64
CA SER A 78 2.96 8.86 7.12
C SER A 78 1.90 7.84 6.71
N LEU A 79 1.23 7.25 7.70
CA LEU A 79 0.11 6.31 7.45
C LEU A 79 -0.98 6.96 6.58
N ASN A 80 -1.25 8.25 6.77
CA ASN A 80 -2.23 9.01 5.99
C ASN A 80 -1.78 9.17 4.52
N ALA A 81 -0.48 9.36 4.28
CA ALA A 81 0.06 9.42 2.92
C ALA A 81 -0.11 8.06 2.20
N SER A 82 0.02 6.94 2.90
CA SER A 82 -0.23 5.61 2.32
C SER A 82 -1.70 5.42 1.89
N ILE A 83 -2.65 5.92 2.70
CA ILE A 83 -4.08 5.88 2.35
C ILE A 83 -4.33 6.74 1.11
N LYS A 84 -3.82 7.97 1.10
CA LYS A 84 -3.95 8.89 -0.04
C LYS A 84 -3.37 8.31 -1.32
N ALA A 85 -2.18 7.70 -1.24
CA ALA A 85 -1.55 7.02 -2.37
C ALA A 85 -2.47 5.97 -2.98
N LEU A 86 -3.05 5.08 -2.17
CA LEU A 86 -3.94 4.04 -2.66
C LEU A 86 -5.25 4.62 -3.24
N THR A 87 -5.87 5.56 -2.53
CA THR A 87 -7.15 6.17 -2.95
C THR A 87 -7.03 7.03 -4.22
N GLN A 88 -5.84 7.52 -4.57
CA GLN A 88 -5.62 8.28 -5.80
C GLN A 88 -5.62 7.40 -7.05
N VAL A 89 -5.22 6.13 -6.92
CA VAL A 89 -5.11 5.19 -8.04
C VAL A 89 -6.37 4.34 -8.17
N LEU A 90 -7.00 4.01 -7.05
CA LEU A 90 -8.21 3.21 -7.02
C LEU A 90 -9.47 4.04 -7.29
N ASN A 91 -10.49 3.39 -7.86
CA ASN A 91 -11.79 3.98 -8.18
C ASN A 91 -12.87 3.44 -7.24
N GLU A 92 -13.40 4.27 -6.35
CA GLU A 92 -14.41 3.92 -5.34
C GLU A 92 -15.70 3.31 -5.91
N LYS A 93 -16.02 3.56 -7.20
CA LYS A 93 -17.20 2.97 -7.85
C LYS A 93 -17.03 1.47 -8.14
N ASN A 94 -15.79 0.98 -8.12
CA ASN A 94 -15.48 -0.44 -8.18
C ASN A 94 -15.49 -1.01 -6.76
N LYS A 95 -16.26 -2.08 -6.53
CA LYS A 95 -16.44 -2.68 -5.20
C LYS A 95 -15.14 -3.19 -4.59
N ASP A 96 -14.27 -3.81 -5.40
CA ASP A 96 -12.99 -4.34 -4.95
C ASP A 96 -12.04 -3.20 -4.56
N HIS A 97 -12.06 -2.12 -5.34
CA HIS A 97 -11.30 -0.91 -5.06
C HIS A 97 -11.75 -0.25 -3.76
N ALA A 98 -13.07 -0.07 -3.58
CA ALA A 98 -13.63 0.47 -2.34
C ALA A 98 -13.26 -0.39 -1.12
N TRP A 99 -13.28 -1.72 -1.28
CA TRP A 99 -12.86 -2.64 -0.24
C TRP A 99 -11.38 -2.50 0.12
N ARG A 100 -10.49 -2.42 -0.87
CA ARG A 100 -9.05 -2.18 -0.66
C ARG A 100 -8.78 -0.86 0.04
N MET A 101 -9.47 0.22 -0.35
CA MET A 101 -9.37 1.52 0.32
C MET A 101 -9.80 1.43 1.79
N TYR A 102 -10.90 0.73 2.07
CA TYR A 102 -11.38 0.49 3.45
C TYR A 102 -10.34 -0.31 4.27
N LEU A 103 -9.82 -1.41 3.74
CA LEU A 103 -8.80 -2.20 4.42
C LEU A 103 -7.54 -1.41 4.73
N GLN A 104 -7.11 -0.52 3.82
CA GLN A 104 -5.96 0.33 4.05
C GLN A 104 -6.18 1.31 5.22
N LEU A 105 -7.39 1.84 5.35
CA LEU A 105 -7.78 2.66 6.49
C LEU A 105 -7.74 1.86 7.81
N GLU A 106 -8.25 0.63 7.81
CA GLU A 106 -8.21 -0.24 8.99
C GLU A 106 -6.79 -0.63 9.38
N ARG A 107 -5.91 -0.91 8.41
CA ARG A 107 -4.47 -1.15 8.65
C ARG A 107 -3.80 0.05 9.33
N ALA A 108 -4.08 1.26 8.84
CA ALA A 108 -3.56 2.48 9.44
C ALA A 108 -4.01 2.65 10.90
N LYS A 109 -5.31 2.43 11.20
CA LYS A 109 -5.84 2.48 12.56
C LYS A 109 -5.18 1.43 13.47
N ALA A 110 -5.08 0.19 13.01
CA ALA A 110 -4.48 -0.91 13.77
C ALA A 110 -2.99 -0.65 14.06
N TYR A 111 -2.24 -0.16 13.08
CA TYR A 111 -0.83 0.18 13.26
C TYR A 111 -0.65 1.34 14.25
N ASP A 112 -1.44 2.41 14.12
CA ASP A 112 -1.37 3.58 15.01
C ASP A 112 -1.74 3.22 16.46
N LEU A 113 -2.76 2.37 16.64
CA LEU A 113 -3.12 1.82 17.96
C LEU A 113 -1.97 0.98 18.54
N LYS A 114 -1.37 0.09 17.75
CA LYS A 114 -0.30 -0.80 18.21
C LYS A 114 0.99 -0.04 18.54
N LYS A 115 1.39 0.90 17.68
CA LYS A 115 2.67 1.61 17.77
C LYS A 115 2.61 2.78 18.76
N ASN A 116 1.54 3.57 18.71
CA ASN A 116 1.42 4.84 19.43
C ASN A 116 0.37 4.80 20.55
N GLY A 117 -0.39 3.71 20.68
CA GLY A 117 -1.47 3.61 21.67
C GLY A 117 -2.66 4.53 21.38
N ASN A 118 -2.82 5.00 20.14
CA ASN A 118 -3.88 5.94 19.81
C ASN A 118 -5.26 5.27 19.79
N THR A 119 -6.10 5.58 20.78
CA THR A 119 -7.46 5.02 20.92
C THR A 119 -8.57 5.88 20.31
N LYS A 120 -8.25 6.98 19.61
CA LYS A 120 -9.27 7.91 19.09
C LYS A 120 -10.28 7.28 18.13
N PHE A 121 -9.89 6.17 17.49
CA PHE A 121 -10.70 5.46 16.50
C PHE A 121 -11.46 4.26 17.10
N LEU A 122 -11.24 3.95 18.38
CA LEU A 122 -11.95 2.86 19.06
C LEU A 122 -13.37 3.29 19.41
N THR A 123 -14.33 2.42 19.13
CA THR A 123 -15.68 2.52 19.72
C THR A 123 -15.63 2.19 21.21
N ASN A 124 -16.68 2.56 21.96
CA ASN A 124 -16.75 2.26 23.39
C ASN A 124 -16.60 0.74 23.67
N GLU A 125 -17.16 -0.12 22.82
CA GLU A 125 -17.02 -1.57 22.91
C GLU A 125 -15.57 -2.04 22.72
N ASN A 126 -14.89 -1.57 21.65
CA ASN A 126 -13.52 -1.98 21.35
C ASN A 126 -12.51 -1.44 22.37
N ARG A 127 -12.80 -0.30 23.00
CA ARG A 127 -11.97 0.30 24.04
C ARG A 127 -11.96 -0.53 25.33
N SER A 128 -13.10 -1.11 25.70
CA SER A 128 -13.21 -1.99 26.88
C SER A 128 -12.34 -3.25 26.72
N ASN A 129 -12.41 -3.90 25.57
CA ASN A 129 -11.62 -5.11 25.27
C ASN A 129 -10.11 -4.83 25.19
N TYR A 130 -9.70 -3.66 24.69
CA TYR A 130 -8.30 -3.26 24.66
C TYR A 130 -7.71 -3.05 26.06
N ASN A 131 -8.47 -2.44 26.97
CA ASN A 131 -8.02 -2.20 28.34
C ASN A 131 -7.91 -3.50 29.18
N LEU A 132 -8.64 -4.56 28.81
CA LEU A 132 -8.60 -5.85 29.49
C LEU A 132 -7.41 -6.73 29.06
N THR A 133 -6.74 -6.39 27.97
CA THR A 133 -5.65 -7.19 27.37
C THR A 133 -4.26 -6.53 27.50
N ARG A 134 -4.18 -5.42 28.22
CA ARG A 134 -2.95 -4.74 28.65
C ARG A 134 -2.66 -5.06 30.11
#